data_AF-A0A849Z912-F1
#
_entry.id   AF-A0A849Z912-F1
#
_cell.length_a   1.000
_cell.length_b   1.000
_cell.length_c   1.000
_cell.angle_alpha   90.00
_cell.angle_beta   90.00
_cell.angle_gamma   90.00
#
_symmetry.space_group_name_H-M   'P 1'
#
loop_
_entity.id
_entity.type
_entity.pdbx_description
1 polymer ?
#
loop_
_entity_poly.entity_id
_entity_poly.type
_entity_poly.pdbx_seq_one_letter_code
_entity_poly.pdbx_strand_id
1 'polypeptide(L)'
;MQQPPGYPPGPPGYGAPQGYGQPQQQGYGQQPQQQQGYGQQQQPWQQQQQQPAPGGYGAPPGYGAPAAPNPYGAPPGYGAPMAAAGPAPRTGVRVSAGLYIGLIAGGIVLAGALAGWAATDSKVTELMAAAPLPFLISLIAGCVLLYKGWKAIDDGQARTTPGKAVGFMFIPIFSYYWIFNVTFGWVTDYNKYIQRYGIQTQPLSQGLWWATLACLFLFPIATPFLLFYIIAVCCKAINALPA
;
A
#
# COMPACT_ATOMS: atom_id res chain seq x y z
N MET A 1 -57.81 7.89 -54.85
CA MET A 1 -57.69 6.85 -53.82
C MET A 1 -56.26 6.32 -53.89
N GLN A 2 -55.44 6.71 -52.91
CA GLN A 2 -53.99 6.49 -52.86
C GLN A 2 -53.71 5.19 -52.09
N GLN A 3 -52.84 4.32 -52.63
CA GLN A 3 -52.31 3.13 -51.96
C GLN A 3 -51.03 3.49 -51.19
N PRO A 4 -50.81 2.97 -49.97
CA PRO A 4 -49.59 3.24 -49.21
C PRO A 4 -48.41 2.35 -49.66
N PRO A 5 -47.16 2.87 -49.62
CA PRO A 5 -45.95 2.14 -50.00
C PRO A 5 -45.46 1.16 -48.91
N GLY A 6 -45.02 -0.02 -49.36
CA GLY A 6 -44.54 -1.14 -48.53
C GLY A 6 -43.12 -0.98 -48.00
N TYR A 7 -42.86 -1.63 -46.86
CA TYR A 7 -41.61 -1.63 -46.11
C TYR A 7 -40.52 -2.53 -46.76
N PRO A 8 -39.23 -2.19 -46.60
CA PRO A 8 -38.12 -3.03 -47.06
C PRO A 8 -37.84 -4.23 -46.12
N PRO A 9 -37.28 -5.35 -46.65
CA PRO A 9 -36.96 -6.55 -45.89
C PRO A 9 -35.73 -6.38 -44.97
N GLY A 10 -35.81 -6.98 -43.78
CA GLY A 10 -34.76 -6.96 -42.76
C GLY A 10 -33.58 -7.92 -43.03
N PRO A 11 -32.44 -7.74 -42.32
CA PRO A 11 -31.21 -8.50 -42.55
C PRO A 11 -31.24 -9.95 -42.02
N PRO A 12 -30.40 -10.84 -42.59
CA PRO A 12 -30.36 -12.27 -42.26
C PRO A 12 -29.78 -12.56 -40.86
N GLY A 13 -30.40 -13.53 -40.19
CA GLY A 13 -30.05 -13.98 -38.84
C GLY A 13 -28.72 -14.72 -38.75
N TYR A 14 -28.00 -14.46 -37.66
CA TYR A 14 -26.76 -15.14 -37.30
C TYR A 14 -27.03 -16.49 -36.64
N GLY A 15 -26.37 -17.54 -37.15
CA GLY A 15 -26.46 -18.91 -36.66
C GLY A 15 -25.76 -19.13 -35.31
N ALA A 16 -26.23 -20.14 -34.59
CA ALA A 16 -25.69 -20.59 -33.31
C ALA A 16 -24.41 -21.45 -33.51
N PRO A 17 -23.38 -21.32 -32.65
CA PRO A 17 -22.21 -22.19 -32.71
C PRO A 17 -22.45 -23.57 -32.06
N GLN A 18 -21.93 -24.59 -32.75
CA GLN A 18 -21.90 -26.00 -32.41
C GLN A 18 -21.03 -26.31 -31.18
N GLY A 19 -21.43 -27.37 -30.48
CA GLY A 19 -20.81 -27.86 -29.26
C GLY A 19 -19.45 -28.54 -29.45
N TYR A 20 -18.66 -28.46 -28.38
CA TYR A 20 -17.48 -29.27 -28.07
C TYR A 20 -17.80 -29.88 -26.69
N GLY A 21 -17.86 -31.19 -26.46
CA GLY A 21 -16.83 -32.20 -26.71
C GLY A 21 -16.25 -32.63 -25.35
N GLN A 22 -16.89 -33.57 -24.65
CA GLN A 22 -16.41 -34.18 -23.40
C GLN A 22 -15.29 -35.19 -23.69
N PRO A 23 -14.18 -35.22 -22.94
CA PRO A 23 -13.29 -36.38 -22.89
C PRO A 23 -13.69 -37.37 -21.80
N GLN A 24 -13.70 -38.65 -22.20
CA GLN A 24 -13.98 -39.87 -21.43
C GLN A 24 -13.00 -40.08 -20.26
N GLN A 25 -13.52 -40.48 -19.10
CA GLN A 25 -12.75 -41.06 -18.00
C GLN A 25 -12.43 -42.53 -18.31
N GLN A 26 -11.15 -42.88 -18.35
CA GLN A 26 -10.66 -44.25 -18.21
C GLN A 26 -10.20 -44.45 -16.77
N GLY A 27 -10.96 -45.23 -16.01
CA GLY A 27 -10.47 -45.88 -14.80
C GLY A 27 -9.83 -47.23 -15.15
N TYR A 28 -8.82 -47.64 -14.38
CA TYR A 28 -8.68 -48.95 -13.73
C TYR A 28 -7.32 -49.00 -13.01
N GLY A 29 -7.32 -49.39 -11.73
CA GLY A 29 -6.11 -49.64 -10.95
C GLY A 29 -6.36 -49.66 -9.44
N GLN A 30 -7.03 -50.71 -8.94
CA GLN A 30 -7.10 -51.05 -7.52
C GLN A 30 -5.78 -51.67 -7.05
N GLN A 31 -5.33 -51.36 -5.82
CA GLN A 31 -4.85 -52.31 -4.78
C GLN A 31 -4.46 -51.59 -3.46
N PRO A 32 -4.31 -52.28 -2.30
CA PRO A 32 -5.18 -52.01 -1.13
C PRO A 32 -4.48 -51.48 0.14
N GLN A 33 -5.34 -51.02 1.05
CA GLN A 33 -5.26 -50.94 2.53
C GLN A 33 -3.90 -51.01 3.22
N GLN A 34 -3.60 -49.97 4.02
CA GLN A 34 -3.22 -50.14 5.43
C GLN A 34 -3.57 -48.88 6.27
N GLN A 35 -4.03 -49.14 7.48
CA GLN A 35 -4.62 -48.24 8.50
C GLN A 35 -3.60 -47.30 9.16
N GLN A 36 -4.13 -46.19 9.71
CA GLN A 36 -3.77 -45.44 10.95
C GLN A 36 -3.99 -43.95 10.64
N GLY A 37 -5.01 -43.21 11.11
CA GLY A 37 -5.77 -43.31 12.33
C GLY A 37 -5.36 -42.19 13.29
N TYR A 38 -5.76 -40.93 13.06
CA TYR A 38 -5.86 -39.87 14.08
C TYR A 38 -6.83 -38.74 13.66
N GLY A 39 -7.92 -38.58 14.42
CA GLY A 39 -8.51 -37.31 14.85
C GLY A 39 -9.13 -36.35 13.83
N GLN A 40 -10.41 -36.54 13.47
CA GLN A 40 -11.26 -35.44 13.03
C GLN A 40 -11.76 -34.65 14.25
N GLN A 41 -11.31 -33.39 14.39
CA GLN A 41 -11.97 -32.41 15.24
C GLN A 41 -13.13 -31.76 14.47
N GLN A 42 -14.34 -31.97 14.98
CA GLN A 42 -15.59 -31.41 14.51
C GLN A 42 -15.66 -29.91 14.86
N GLN A 43 -16.06 -29.08 13.88
CA GLN A 43 -16.31 -27.65 14.08
C GLN A 43 -17.73 -27.42 14.60
N PRO A 44 -17.93 -26.73 15.74
CA PRO A 44 -19.26 -26.50 16.31
C PRO A 44 -19.70 -25.04 16.10
N TRP A 45 -20.30 -24.70 14.96
CA TRP A 45 -20.98 -23.39 14.80
C TRP A 45 -22.32 -23.45 14.04
N GLN A 46 -22.94 -24.63 13.92
CA GLN A 46 -24.32 -24.74 13.47
C GLN A 46 -25.24 -25.06 14.64
N GLN A 47 -25.71 -24.02 15.34
CA GLN A 47 -27.03 -23.99 16.01
C GLN A 47 -27.17 -22.71 16.85
N GLN A 48 -27.91 -21.73 16.33
CA GLN A 48 -29.00 -21.06 17.03
C GLN A 48 -29.48 -19.87 16.22
N GLN A 49 -30.60 -20.05 15.52
CA GLN A 49 -31.63 -19.03 15.36
C GLN A 49 -32.93 -19.75 15.01
N GLN A 50 -33.61 -20.22 16.06
CA GLN A 50 -35.01 -20.63 15.99
C GLN A 50 -35.86 -19.37 15.96
N GLN A 51 -36.62 -19.17 14.89
CA GLN A 51 -37.74 -18.23 14.84
C GLN A 51 -39.03 -18.94 15.26
N PRO A 52 -39.87 -18.33 16.10
CA PRO A 52 -41.31 -18.53 16.06
C PRO A 52 -42.02 -17.37 15.34
N ALA A 53 -43.03 -17.71 14.55
CA ALA A 53 -43.93 -16.82 13.83
C ALA A 53 -45.16 -16.39 14.69
N PRO A 54 -46.23 -15.81 14.13
CA PRO A 54 -46.46 -14.38 13.96
C PRO A 54 -47.68 -13.86 14.77
N GLY A 55 -47.75 -12.56 15.04
CA GLY A 55 -49.00 -11.97 15.53
C GLY A 55 -48.95 -10.50 15.88
N GLY A 56 -49.96 -9.75 15.45
CA GLY A 56 -50.47 -8.59 16.18
C GLY A 56 -50.29 -7.23 15.52
N TYR A 57 -51.37 -6.72 14.94
CA TYR A 57 -51.55 -5.39 14.39
C TYR A 57 -51.42 -4.27 15.44
N GLY A 58 -50.80 -3.15 15.05
CA GLY A 58 -50.87 -1.88 15.78
C GLY A 58 -49.98 -0.79 15.19
N ALA A 59 -50.56 0.12 14.40
CA ALA A 59 -50.01 1.47 14.17
C ALA A 59 -50.57 2.39 15.27
N PRO A 60 -49.87 3.46 15.72
CA PRO A 60 -49.84 4.74 14.99
C PRO A 60 -48.53 5.56 15.24
N PRO A 61 -48.48 6.91 15.08
CA PRO A 61 -48.01 7.59 13.88
C PRO A 61 -46.77 8.50 14.11
N GLY A 62 -46.08 8.88 13.02
CA GLY A 62 -45.50 10.23 12.93
C GLY A 62 -44.00 10.36 12.63
N TYR A 63 -43.73 10.79 11.40
CA TYR A 63 -42.69 11.73 10.95
C TYR A 63 -41.22 11.54 11.35
N GLY A 64 -40.45 11.09 10.35
CA GLY A 64 -39.00 11.32 10.26
C GLY A 64 -38.37 10.42 9.20
N ALA A 65 -38.45 10.79 7.92
CA ALA A 65 -37.68 10.11 6.90
C ALA A 65 -36.18 10.32 7.18
N PRO A 66 -35.34 9.27 7.26
CA PRO A 66 -33.90 9.46 7.33
C PRO A 66 -33.43 10.11 6.02
N ALA A 67 -32.74 11.24 6.14
CA ALA A 67 -32.11 11.90 5.00
C ALA A 67 -31.18 10.90 4.31
N ALA A 68 -31.39 10.69 3.01
CA ALA A 68 -30.51 9.89 2.18
C ALA A 68 -29.08 10.47 2.27
N PRO A 69 -28.03 9.63 2.40
CA PRO A 69 -26.65 10.10 2.37
C PRO A 69 -26.42 10.82 1.05
N ASN A 70 -26.07 12.11 1.11
CA ASN A 70 -25.74 12.90 -0.06
C ASN A 70 -24.48 12.27 -0.73
N PRO A 71 -24.57 11.70 -1.93
CA PRO A 71 -23.45 10.98 -2.57
C PRO A 71 -22.31 11.93 -3.01
N TYR A 72 -22.49 13.24 -2.81
CA TYR A 72 -21.51 14.29 -3.10
C TYR A 72 -21.10 15.09 -1.85
N GLY A 73 -21.29 14.53 -0.65
CA GLY A 73 -20.74 15.11 0.58
C GLY A 73 -19.21 15.24 0.48
N ALA A 74 -18.69 16.41 0.83
CA ALA A 74 -17.26 16.74 0.81
C ALA A 74 -16.39 15.64 1.46
N PRO A 75 -15.17 15.38 0.96
CA PRO A 75 -14.27 14.38 1.54
C PRO A 75 -14.12 14.65 3.05
N PRO A 76 -14.12 13.60 3.91
CA PRO A 76 -14.02 13.78 5.36
C PRO A 76 -12.82 14.66 5.68
N GLY A 77 -13.12 15.91 6.04
CA GLY A 77 -12.14 16.87 6.46
C GLY A 77 -11.44 16.36 7.71
N TYR A 78 -10.16 16.74 7.82
CA TYR A 78 -9.26 16.61 8.96
C TYR A 78 -9.79 17.26 10.28
N GLY A 79 -11.12 17.31 10.51
CA GLY A 79 -11.75 18.19 11.50
C GLY A 79 -12.71 17.51 12.47
N ALA A 80 -13.03 16.23 12.34
CA ALA A 80 -13.78 15.54 13.39
C ALA A 80 -12.79 15.10 14.50
N PRO A 81 -12.93 15.59 15.74
CA PRO A 81 -12.13 15.08 16.85
C PRO A 81 -12.54 13.62 17.10
N MET A 82 -11.74 12.67 16.62
CA MET A 82 -11.83 11.30 17.11
C MET A 82 -11.60 11.35 18.63
N ALA A 83 -12.44 10.65 19.39
CA ALA A 83 -12.22 10.48 20.82
C ALA A 83 -10.75 10.03 21.04
N ALA A 84 -10.01 10.81 21.84
CA ALA A 84 -8.57 10.62 22.00
C ALA A 84 -8.30 9.16 22.42
N ALA A 85 -7.52 8.44 21.60
CA ALA A 85 -7.23 7.03 21.81
C ALA A 85 -6.22 6.85 22.95
N GLY A 86 -6.51 7.32 24.16
CA GLY A 86 -5.58 7.27 25.29
C GLY A 86 -4.21 7.91 25.00
N PRO A 87 -3.22 7.70 25.87
CA PRO A 87 -1.86 8.16 25.62
C PRO A 87 -1.21 7.37 24.48
N ALA A 88 -0.47 8.06 23.61
CA ALA A 88 0.25 7.43 22.51
C ALA A 88 1.25 6.38 23.01
N PRO A 89 1.37 5.23 22.34
CA PRO A 89 2.45 4.29 22.60
C PRO A 89 3.81 4.97 22.45
N ARG A 90 4.73 4.66 23.38
CA ARG A 90 6.13 5.08 23.25
C ARG A 90 6.78 4.26 22.15
N THR A 91 7.29 4.94 21.14
CA THR A 91 7.86 4.30 19.95
C THR A 91 9.27 3.78 20.22
N GLY A 92 10.01 4.46 21.11
CA GLY A 92 11.45 4.22 21.32
C GLY A 92 12.31 4.48 20.08
N VAL A 93 11.75 5.00 18.98
CA VAL A 93 12.46 5.20 17.71
C VAL A 93 13.08 6.58 17.67
N ARG A 94 14.40 6.62 17.47
CA ARG A 94 15.16 7.85 17.19
C ARG A 94 16.02 7.69 15.95
N VAL A 95 16.17 8.78 15.21
CA VAL A 95 16.89 8.85 13.93
C VAL A 95 17.70 10.15 13.83
N SER A 96 18.82 10.12 13.09
CA SER A 96 19.66 11.29 12.84
C SER A 96 19.63 11.64 11.35
N ALA A 97 19.10 12.82 11.01
CA ALA A 97 19.05 13.28 9.62
C ALA A 97 20.44 13.36 9.01
N GLY A 98 21.41 13.93 9.74
CA GLY A 98 22.80 14.06 9.26
C GLY A 98 23.46 12.71 8.98
N LEU A 99 23.19 11.70 9.80
CA LEU A 99 23.70 10.34 9.56
C LEU A 99 23.11 9.74 8.28
N TYR A 100 21.78 9.77 8.10
CA TYR A 100 21.15 9.18 6.92
C TYR A 100 21.50 9.95 5.64
N ILE A 101 21.50 11.28 5.68
CA ILE A 101 21.94 12.11 4.54
C ILE A 101 23.41 11.82 4.22
N GLY A 102 24.28 11.76 5.22
CA GLY A 102 25.70 11.46 5.04
C GLY A 102 25.96 10.09 4.42
N LEU A 103 25.27 9.04 4.92
CA LEU A 103 25.38 7.68 4.37
C LEU A 103 24.85 7.61 2.93
N ILE A 104 23.70 8.22 2.66
CA ILE A 104 23.07 8.17 1.33
C ILE A 104 23.88 8.98 0.33
N ALA A 105 24.19 10.25 0.63
CA ALA A 105 24.95 11.12 -0.25
C ALA A 105 26.39 10.60 -0.43
N GLY A 106 27.05 10.19 0.65
CA GLY A 106 28.40 9.64 0.61
C GLY A 106 28.49 8.39 -0.26
N GLY A 107 27.55 7.44 -0.11
CA GLY A 107 27.52 6.23 -0.95
C GLY A 107 27.25 6.52 -2.43
N ILE A 108 26.35 7.47 -2.74
CA ILE A 108 26.06 7.86 -4.14
C ILE A 108 27.28 8.56 -4.78
N VAL A 109 27.87 9.55 -4.08
CA VAL A 109 29.02 10.30 -4.58
C VAL A 109 30.21 9.36 -4.78
N LEU A 110 30.49 8.48 -3.82
CA LEU A 110 31.59 7.53 -3.92
C LEU A 110 31.38 6.52 -5.06
N ALA A 111 30.18 5.97 -5.21
CA ALA A 111 29.85 5.07 -6.32
C ALA A 111 30.04 5.77 -7.68
N GLY A 112 29.53 7.00 -7.82
CA GLY A 112 29.68 7.80 -9.04
C GLY A 112 31.14 8.15 -9.35
N ALA A 113 31.93 8.50 -8.33
CA ALA A 113 33.35 8.79 -8.49
C ALA A 113 34.15 7.55 -8.93
N LEU A 114 33.92 6.40 -8.30
CA LEU A 114 34.54 5.13 -8.69
C LEU A 114 34.16 4.75 -10.13
N ALA A 115 32.88 4.91 -10.48
CA ALA A 115 32.41 4.63 -11.82
C ALA A 115 33.04 5.56 -12.87
N GLY A 116 33.07 6.87 -12.60
CA GLY A 116 33.67 7.85 -13.51
C GLY A 116 35.18 7.63 -13.70
N TRP A 117 35.89 7.26 -12.63
CA TRP A 117 37.31 6.96 -12.72
C TRP A 117 37.59 5.70 -13.54
N ALA A 118 36.91 4.58 -13.23
CA ALA A 118 37.12 3.33 -13.95
C ALA A 118 36.63 3.37 -15.41
N ALA A 119 35.77 4.33 -15.77
CA ALA A 119 35.37 4.59 -17.14
C ALA A 119 36.41 5.41 -17.94
N THR A 120 37.32 6.13 -17.28
CA THR A 120 38.29 7.02 -17.94
C THR A 120 39.73 6.51 -17.88
N ASP A 121 40.04 5.57 -16.98
CA ASP A 121 41.38 4.98 -16.83
C ASP A 121 41.35 3.45 -16.98
N SER A 122 42.01 2.94 -18.02
CA SER A 122 42.09 1.52 -18.32
C SER A 122 42.84 0.70 -17.26
N LYS A 123 43.65 1.34 -16.41
CA LYS A 123 44.39 0.66 -15.33
C LYS A 123 43.49 0.21 -14.18
N VAL A 124 42.30 0.80 -14.07
CA VAL A 124 41.37 0.56 -12.96
C VAL A 124 39.99 0.13 -13.44
N THR A 125 39.84 -0.31 -14.70
CA THR A 125 38.55 -0.76 -15.26
C THR A 125 37.93 -1.90 -14.46
N GLU A 126 38.72 -2.77 -13.84
CA GLU A 126 38.23 -3.83 -12.95
C GLU A 126 37.39 -3.29 -11.77
N LEU A 127 37.59 -2.03 -11.35
CA LEU A 127 36.78 -1.39 -10.32
C LEU A 127 35.32 -1.15 -10.76
N MET A 128 35.00 -1.22 -12.06
CA MET A 128 33.63 -1.12 -12.57
C MET A 128 32.68 -2.10 -11.88
N ALA A 129 33.12 -3.34 -11.64
CA ALA A 129 32.32 -4.35 -10.97
C ALA A 129 32.06 -4.01 -9.48
N ALA A 130 32.99 -3.29 -8.85
CA ALA A 130 32.92 -2.90 -7.44
C ALA A 130 32.25 -1.52 -7.22
N ALA A 131 32.18 -0.68 -8.26
CA ALA A 131 31.61 0.68 -8.18
C ALA A 131 30.18 0.74 -7.62
N PRO A 132 29.30 -0.27 -7.76
CA PRO A 132 27.98 -0.27 -7.12
C PRO A 132 28.00 -0.53 -5.60
N LEU A 133 29.10 -1.02 -5.01
CA LEU A 133 29.13 -1.42 -3.59
C LEU A 133 28.84 -0.25 -2.63
N PRO A 134 29.40 0.97 -2.81
CA PRO A 134 29.02 2.12 -1.98
C PRO A 134 27.55 2.51 -2.11
N PHE A 135 26.94 2.29 -3.27
CA PHE A 135 25.52 2.54 -3.47
C PHE A 135 24.64 1.60 -2.62
N LEU A 136 25.10 0.38 -2.33
CA LEU A 136 24.40 -0.53 -1.40
C LEU A 136 24.30 0.06 0.00
N ILE A 137 25.30 0.83 0.45
CA ILE A 137 25.25 1.52 1.75
C ILE A 137 24.10 2.54 1.75
N SER A 138 23.96 3.33 0.67
CA SER A 138 22.85 4.27 0.49
C SER A 138 21.49 3.55 0.48
N LEU A 139 21.40 2.42 -0.24
CA LEU A 139 20.19 1.61 -0.30
C LEU A 139 19.79 1.08 1.08
N ILE A 140 20.74 0.48 1.82
CA ILE A 140 20.51 -0.07 3.16
C ILE A 140 20.09 1.06 4.12
N ALA A 141 20.78 2.22 4.09
CA ALA A 141 20.42 3.37 4.90
C ALA A 141 18.98 3.84 4.63
N GLY A 142 18.57 3.90 3.36
CA GLY A 142 17.19 4.20 2.95
C GLY A 142 16.18 3.18 3.48
N CYS A 143 16.46 1.88 3.35
CA CYS A 143 15.61 0.82 3.87
C CYS A 143 15.46 0.88 5.40
N VAL A 144 16.55 1.14 6.13
CA VAL A 144 16.52 1.26 7.60
C VAL A 144 15.70 2.48 8.03
N LEU A 145 15.89 3.63 7.37
CA LEU A 145 15.08 4.82 7.65
C LEU A 145 13.60 4.56 7.39
N LEU A 146 13.28 3.88 6.29
CA LEU A 146 11.93 3.53 5.94
C LEU A 146 11.30 2.59 6.99
N TYR A 147 12.02 1.55 7.38
CA TYR A 147 11.60 0.64 8.45
C TYR A 147 11.30 1.40 9.74
N LYS A 148 12.22 2.28 10.15
CA LYS A 148 12.06 3.08 11.38
C LYS A 148 10.87 4.03 11.29
N GLY A 149 10.65 4.65 10.13
CA GLY A 149 9.50 5.53 9.90
C GLY A 149 8.17 4.79 10.10
N TRP A 150 8.03 3.62 9.49
CA TRP A 150 6.84 2.79 9.67
C TRP A 150 6.70 2.25 11.09
N LYS A 151 7.81 1.85 11.72
CA LYS A 151 7.80 1.34 13.10
C LYS A 151 7.38 2.41 14.11
N ALA A 152 7.69 3.67 13.84
CA ALA A 152 7.33 4.77 14.73
C ALA A 152 5.82 5.06 14.76
N ILE A 153 5.05 4.57 13.78
CA ILE A 153 3.59 4.75 13.73
C ILE A 153 2.85 3.41 13.78
N ASP A 154 3.54 2.32 14.16
CA ASP A 154 2.98 0.98 14.20
C ASP A 154 2.18 0.76 15.49
N ASP A 155 0.93 1.19 15.47
CA ASP A 155 -0.06 1.02 16.55
C ASP A 155 -1.13 -0.04 16.21
N GLY A 156 -0.86 -0.90 15.22
CA GLY A 156 -1.81 -1.89 14.72
C GLY A 156 -2.92 -1.33 13.82
N GLN A 157 -2.96 -0.01 13.59
CA GLN A 157 -3.94 0.62 12.69
C GLN A 157 -3.30 1.17 11.41
N ALA A 158 -1.96 1.16 11.33
CA ALA A 158 -1.23 1.49 10.10
C ALA A 158 -1.57 0.48 9.00
N ARG A 159 -1.64 0.95 7.74
CA ARG A 159 -2.03 0.09 6.61
C ARG A 159 -1.02 -1.02 6.28
N THR A 160 0.22 -0.86 6.73
CA THR A 160 1.32 -1.78 6.45
C THR A 160 2.23 -1.88 7.66
N THR A 161 2.96 -2.99 7.75
CA THR A 161 3.93 -3.23 8.82
C THR A 161 5.32 -2.78 8.37
N PRO A 162 6.24 -2.47 9.31
CA PRO A 162 7.60 -2.06 8.96
C PRO A 162 8.35 -3.06 8.07
N GLY A 163 8.15 -4.34 8.33
CA GLY A 163 8.73 -5.43 7.53
C GLY A 163 8.17 -5.48 6.11
N LYS A 164 6.85 -5.33 5.94
CA LYS A 164 6.22 -5.28 4.61
C LYS A 164 6.63 -4.03 3.83
N ALA A 165 6.74 -2.89 4.51
CA ALA A 165 7.16 -1.64 3.89
C ALA A 165 8.52 -1.77 3.20
N VAL A 166 9.50 -2.42 3.85
CA VAL A 166 10.82 -2.66 3.25
C VAL A 166 10.83 -3.88 2.33
N GLY A 167 10.27 -5.01 2.75
CA GLY A 167 10.39 -6.28 2.02
C GLY A 167 9.80 -6.22 0.61
N PHE A 168 8.65 -5.57 0.45
CA PHE A 168 7.99 -5.46 -0.85
C PHE A 168 8.67 -4.48 -1.81
N MET A 169 9.61 -3.64 -1.35
CA MET A 169 10.46 -2.83 -2.23
C MET A 169 11.44 -3.67 -3.06
N PHE A 170 11.71 -4.91 -2.64
CA PHE A 170 12.62 -5.83 -3.34
C PHE A 170 11.92 -6.74 -4.36
N ILE A 171 10.58 -6.67 -4.46
CA ILE A 171 9.85 -7.44 -5.46
C ILE A 171 9.93 -6.68 -6.79
N PRO A 172 10.58 -7.25 -7.83
CA PRO A 172 10.69 -6.59 -9.12
C PRO A 172 9.31 -6.24 -9.68
N ILE A 173 9.21 -5.11 -10.38
CA ILE A 173 7.97 -4.57 -10.97
C ILE A 173 6.95 -4.10 -9.92
N PHE A 174 6.62 -4.94 -8.93
CA PHE A 174 5.71 -4.57 -7.84
C PHE A 174 6.25 -3.39 -7.02
N SER A 175 7.56 -3.26 -6.88
CA SER A 175 8.21 -2.13 -6.21
C SER A 175 7.81 -0.76 -6.77
N TYR A 176 7.54 -0.64 -8.08
CA TYR A 176 7.08 0.61 -8.69
C TYR A 176 5.68 1.00 -8.26
N TYR A 177 4.79 0.03 -8.03
CA TYR A 177 3.49 0.30 -7.42
C TYR A 177 3.66 0.55 -5.91
N TRP A 178 4.51 -0.24 -5.27
CA TRP A 178 4.66 -0.26 -3.83
C TRP A 178 5.27 1.02 -3.26
N ILE A 179 6.17 1.69 -3.99
CA ILE A 179 6.74 2.97 -3.57
C ILE A 179 5.65 4.01 -3.28
N PHE A 180 4.55 4.02 -4.04
CA PHE A 180 3.41 4.91 -3.78
C PHE A 180 2.73 4.57 -2.45
N ASN A 181 2.50 3.28 -2.18
CA ASN A 181 1.90 2.84 -0.93
C ASN A 181 2.78 3.20 0.27
N VAL A 182 4.08 2.96 0.16
CA VAL A 182 5.05 3.17 1.23
C VAL A 182 5.33 4.64 1.50
N THR A 183 5.39 5.48 0.47
CA THR A 183 5.69 6.91 0.65
C THR A 183 4.43 7.69 1.04
N PHE A 184 3.37 7.65 0.23
CA PHE A 184 2.13 8.37 0.52
C PHE A 184 1.32 7.76 1.67
N GLY A 185 1.33 6.43 1.76
CA GLY A 185 0.65 5.75 2.86
C GLY A 185 1.26 6.12 4.20
N TRP A 186 2.59 6.24 4.28
CA TRP A 186 3.26 6.62 5.53
C TRP A 186 2.82 8.00 5.99
N VAL A 187 2.77 8.98 5.08
CA VAL A 187 2.39 10.36 5.37
C VAL A 187 0.94 10.45 5.84
N THR A 188 0.06 9.73 5.15
CA THR A 188 -1.36 9.64 5.51
C THR A 188 -1.54 9.02 6.89
N ASP A 189 -0.84 7.92 7.15
CA ASP A 189 -0.99 7.16 8.39
C ASP A 189 -0.29 7.87 9.56
N TYR A 190 0.82 8.57 9.32
CA TYR A 190 1.46 9.47 10.28
C TYR A 190 0.51 10.60 10.70
N ASN A 191 -0.15 11.27 9.76
CA ASN A 191 -1.09 12.35 10.06
C ASN A 191 -2.29 11.83 10.88
N LYS A 192 -2.80 10.63 10.53
CA LYS A 192 -3.85 9.95 11.30
C LYS A 192 -3.36 9.57 12.70
N TYR A 193 -2.13 9.09 12.84
CA TYR A 193 -1.53 8.72 14.11
C TYR A 193 -1.44 9.93 15.05
N ILE A 194 -0.88 11.06 14.60
CA ILE A 194 -0.77 12.26 15.44
C ILE A 194 -2.15 12.83 15.78
N GLN A 195 -3.13 12.73 14.88
CA GLN A 195 -4.51 13.16 15.16
C GLN A 195 -5.19 12.26 16.20
N ARG A 196 -5.06 10.93 16.04
CA ARG A 196 -5.67 9.93 16.92
C ARG A 196 -5.21 10.07 18.37
N TYR A 197 -3.94 10.38 18.56
CA TYR A 197 -3.32 10.53 19.88
C TYR A 197 -3.14 11.99 20.34
N GLY A 198 -3.63 12.97 19.57
CA GLY A 198 -3.52 14.39 19.92
C GLY A 198 -2.07 14.88 20.08
N ILE A 199 -1.12 14.31 19.32
CA ILE A 199 0.30 14.67 19.40
C ILE A 199 0.49 16.06 18.78
N GLN A 200 0.99 17.01 19.57
CA GLN A 200 1.24 18.38 19.15
C GLN A 200 2.49 18.49 18.26
N THR A 201 2.38 18.01 17.03
CA THR A 201 3.41 18.13 15.99
C THR A 201 2.77 18.55 14.67
N GLN A 202 3.60 19.00 13.72
CA GLN A 202 3.12 19.46 12.43
C GLN A 202 2.70 18.26 11.56
N PRO A 203 1.50 18.28 10.94
CA PRO A 203 1.13 17.30 9.94
C PRO A 203 2.03 17.42 8.72
N LEU A 204 2.31 16.29 8.09
CA LEU A 204 3.11 16.21 6.88
C LEU A 204 2.27 16.57 5.66
N SER A 205 2.81 17.43 4.78
CA SER A 205 2.17 17.82 3.53
C SER A 205 2.19 16.68 2.52
N GLN A 206 1.02 16.25 2.04
CA GLN A 206 0.92 15.26 0.96
C GLN A 206 1.43 15.81 -0.38
N GLY A 207 1.25 17.11 -0.63
CA GLY A 207 1.69 17.76 -1.87
C GLY A 207 3.20 17.73 -2.06
N LEU A 208 3.96 17.82 -0.97
CA LEU A 208 5.42 17.72 -1.00
C LEU A 208 5.90 16.35 -1.53
N TRP A 209 5.17 15.28 -1.22
CA TRP A 209 5.50 13.93 -1.68
C TRP A 209 5.12 13.68 -3.13
N TRP A 210 4.00 14.26 -3.58
CA TRP A 210 3.66 14.29 -5.00
C TRP A 210 4.70 15.05 -5.81
N ALA A 211 5.12 16.23 -5.32
CA ALA A 211 6.17 17.01 -5.95
C ALA A 211 7.49 16.23 -6.01
N THR A 212 7.84 15.49 -4.95
CA THR A 212 9.07 14.67 -4.93
C THR A 212 9.07 13.59 -6.01
N LEU A 213 7.95 12.89 -6.18
CA LEU A 213 7.84 11.86 -7.23
C LEU A 213 7.75 12.46 -8.63
N ALA A 214 7.09 13.60 -8.81
CA ALA A 214 7.08 14.30 -10.09
C ALA A 214 8.49 14.79 -10.47
N CYS A 215 9.23 15.37 -9.52
CA CYS A 215 10.60 15.83 -9.72
C CYS A 215 11.56 14.70 -10.11
N LEU A 216 11.37 13.49 -9.58
CA LEU A 216 12.18 12.31 -9.94
C LEU A 216 12.26 12.11 -11.45
N PHE A 217 11.18 12.39 -12.18
CA PHE A 217 11.10 12.21 -13.63
C PHE A 217 11.37 13.50 -14.41
N LEU A 218 10.88 14.65 -13.91
CA LEU A 218 10.93 15.91 -14.65
C LEU A 218 12.23 16.70 -14.43
N PHE A 219 12.85 16.56 -13.25
CA PHE A 219 13.98 17.39 -12.82
C PHE A 219 15.03 16.53 -12.09
N PRO A 220 15.79 15.67 -12.81
CA PRO A 220 16.72 14.73 -12.20
C PRO A 220 17.82 15.41 -11.38
N ILE A 221 18.23 16.65 -11.74
CA ILE A 221 19.22 17.43 -10.99
C ILE A 221 18.66 17.95 -9.66
N ALA A 222 17.39 18.37 -9.63
CA ALA A 222 16.74 18.88 -8.42
C ALA A 222 16.33 17.76 -7.45
N THR A 223 16.08 16.57 -7.99
CA THR A 223 15.67 15.37 -7.25
C THR A 223 16.51 15.05 -6.01
N PRO A 224 17.86 14.96 -6.07
CA PRO A 224 18.67 14.63 -4.89
C PRO A 224 18.50 15.65 -3.75
N PHE A 225 18.42 16.95 -4.06
CA PHE A 225 18.20 17.98 -3.04
C PHE A 225 16.85 17.82 -2.35
N LEU A 226 15.81 17.55 -3.14
CA LEU A 226 14.47 17.32 -2.61
C LEU A 226 14.41 16.03 -1.77
N LEU A 227 15.08 14.96 -2.20
CA LEU A 227 15.20 13.72 -1.41
C LEU A 227 15.91 13.95 -0.07
N PHE A 228 16.98 14.76 -0.02
CA PHE A 228 17.65 15.08 1.25
C PHE A 228 16.76 15.92 2.17
N TYR A 229 16.03 16.90 1.61
CA TYR A 229 15.05 17.67 2.37
C TYR A 229 13.97 16.76 2.97
N ILE A 230 13.45 15.83 2.16
CA ILE A 230 12.50 14.80 2.53
C ILE A 230 13.02 13.93 3.69
N ILE A 231 14.28 13.48 3.63
CA ILE A 231 14.89 12.69 4.70
C ILE A 231 14.95 13.49 5.99
N ALA A 232 15.32 14.78 5.92
CA ALA A 232 15.35 15.66 7.08
C ALA A 232 13.95 15.84 7.70
N VAL A 233 12.93 16.05 6.86
CA VAL A 233 11.52 16.16 7.30
C VAL A 233 11.05 14.87 7.95
N CYS A 234 11.32 13.70 7.35
CA CYS A 234 10.98 12.40 7.94
C CYS A 234 11.66 12.19 9.29
N CYS A 235 12.95 12.50 9.39
CA CYS A 235 13.68 12.34 10.65
C CYS A 235 13.13 13.26 11.75
N LYS A 236 12.83 14.52 11.41
CA LYS A 236 12.20 15.46 12.33
C LYS A 236 10.83 14.96 12.80
N ALA A 237 10.01 14.45 11.89
CA ALA A 237 8.69 13.90 12.19
C ALA A 237 8.78 12.69 13.14
N ILE A 238 9.66 11.73 12.84
CA ILE A 238 9.88 10.54 13.70
C ILE A 238 10.34 10.95 15.10
N ASN A 239 11.29 11.90 15.19
CA ASN A 239 11.81 12.35 16.48
C ASN A 239 10.82 13.22 17.27
N ALA A 240 9.78 13.76 16.63
CA ALA A 240 8.72 14.50 17.32
C ALA A 240 7.71 13.56 18.02
N LEU A 241 7.71 12.28 17.69
CA LEU A 241 6.86 11.29 18.35
C LEU A 241 7.37 10.96 19.76
N PRO A 242 6.45 10.57 20.67
CA PRO A 242 6.83 10.11 22.00
C PRO A 242 7.79 8.92 21.93
N ALA A 243 8.89 9.01 22.66
CA ALA A 243 9.87 7.94 22.84
C ALA A 243 9.79 7.37 24.25
#